data_AF-A0A524E3A9-F1
#
_entry.id   AF-A0A524E3A9-F1
#
_cell.length_a   1.000
_cell.length_b   1.000
_cell.length_c   1.000
_cell.angle_alpha   90.00
_cell.angle_beta   90.00
_cell.angle_gamma   90.00
#
_symmetry.space_group_name_H-M   'P 1'
#
loop_
_entity.id
_entity.type
_entity.pdbx_description
1 polymer ?
#
loop_
_entity_poly.entity_id
_entity_poly.type
_entity_poly.pdbx_seq_one_letter_code
_entity_poly.pdbx_strand_id
1 'polypeptide(L)'
;MDEEEIVDWLLEEGGTSVYFRTLVDLIGHQDVLKVSCALDNLINSPIVKGWLEQLSGDMSFRAVHSSQPDSYENTMGKLVQLGMRAGLQPFDNMTLRYRAWLTDNLAADDRFLGPFKRIIMAALLSYAGYDETTTVRTVLRRRLDILHRFVMNESPLEIYASEDKQERVPEDYASHRLIRPDLRRKHGLALPFIYDFLALGNSQDLLEDPVQRAKVEQIVDMVMSEEYQSLPPGYGVVQMADGYYVVGWSVHLTELSTEPGSKMLSM
;
A
#
# COMPACT_ATOMS: atom_id res chain seq x y z
N MET A 1 -18.28 27.75 -6.86
CA MET A 1 -17.71 26.74 -7.75
C MET A 1 -18.55 25.50 -7.64
N ASP A 2 -19.42 25.31 -8.61
CA ASP A 2 -20.05 24.01 -8.82
C ASP A 2 -19.05 23.04 -9.49
N GLU A 3 -19.47 21.80 -9.71
CA GLU A 3 -18.60 20.74 -10.22
C GLU A 3 -18.08 21.04 -11.63
N GLU A 4 -18.90 21.65 -12.48
CA GLU A 4 -18.54 22.02 -13.86
C GLU A 4 -17.50 23.14 -13.86
N GLU A 5 -17.70 24.19 -13.04
CA GLU A 5 -16.72 25.27 -12.85
C GLU A 5 -15.38 24.75 -12.31
N ILE A 6 -15.39 23.74 -11.41
CA ILE A 6 -14.15 23.13 -10.89
C ILE A 6 -13.42 22.37 -12.00
N VAL A 7 -14.15 21.58 -12.80
CA VAL A 7 -13.56 20.78 -13.88
C VAL A 7 -12.92 21.69 -14.92
N ASP A 8 -13.62 22.74 -15.35
CA ASP A 8 -13.09 23.71 -16.31
C ASP A 8 -11.84 24.40 -15.76
N TRP A 9 -11.88 24.85 -14.51
CA TRP A 9 -10.71 25.44 -13.85
C TRP A 9 -9.52 24.47 -13.80
N LEU A 10 -9.74 23.19 -13.50
CA LEU A 10 -8.66 22.18 -13.49
C LEU A 10 -8.08 21.91 -14.88
N LEU A 11 -8.89 22.02 -15.94
CA LEU A 11 -8.44 21.89 -17.32
C LEU A 11 -7.68 23.13 -17.81
N GLU A 12 -8.02 24.31 -17.31
CA GLU A 12 -7.38 25.57 -17.71
C GLU A 12 -6.09 25.84 -16.93
N GLU A 13 -6.11 25.63 -15.61
CA GLU A 13 -5.05 26.04 -14.69
C GLU A 13 -4.20 24.85 -14.17
N GLY A 14 -4.66 23.62 -14.40
CA GLY A 14 -3.95 22.42 -13.95
C GLY A 14 -2.65 22.18 -14.69
N GLY A 15 -1.59 21.82 -13.96
CA GLY A 15 -0.37 21.27 -14.56
C GLY A 15 -0.63 19.95 -15.31
N THR A 16 0.34 19.46 -16.08
CA THR A 16 0.17 18.30 -16.98
C THR A 16 -0.47 17.06 -16.33
N SER A 17 -0.09 16.72 -15.10
CA SER A 17 -0.70 15.63 -14.34
C SER A 17 -2.17 15.88 -13.98
N VAL A 18 -2.49 17.08 -13.50
CA VAL A 18 -3.86 17.45 -13.14
C VAL A 18 -4.72 17.47 -14.40
N TYR A 19 -4.26 18.12 -15.46
CA TYR A 19 -4.94 18.17 -16.76
C TYR A 19 -5.26 16.77 -17.29
N PHE A 20 -4.24 15.91 -17.38
CA PHE A 20 -4.43 14.55 -17.88
C PHE A 20 -5.43 13.78 -17.03
N ARG A 21 -5.29 13.81 -15.69
CA ARG A 21 -6.18 13.09 -14.77
C ARG A 21 -7.61 13.63 -14.80
N THR A 22 -7.81 14.94 -14.90
CA THR A 22 -9.14 15.53 -15.07
C THR A 22 -9.81 15.02 -16.35
N LEU A 23 -9.09 14.97 -17.47
CA LEU A 23 -9.64 14.45 -18.72
C LEU A 23 -10.08 12.99 -18.63
N VAL A 24 -9.29 12.14 -17.99
CA VAL A 24 -9.48 10.69 -18.04
C VAL A 24 -10.21 10.10 -16.83
N ASP A 25 -9.99 10.65 -15.63
CA ASP A 25 -10.54 10.12 -14.38
C ASP A 25 -11.86 10.81 -14.01
N LEU A 26 -12.00 12.12 -14.28
CA LEU A 26 -13.20 12.88 -13.91
C LEU A 26 -14.21 12.96 -15.06
N ILE A 27 -13.75 13.30 -16.26
CA ILE A 27 -14.65 13.51 -17.42
C ILE A 27 -14.84 12.22 -18.21
N GLY A 28 -13.87 11.31 -18.21
CA GLY A 28 -13.89 10.13 -19.08
C GLY A 28 -13.90 10.50 -20.57
N HIS A 29 -13.13 11.51 -20.95
CA HIS A 29 -13.14 12.10 -22.29
C HIS A 29 -12.81 11.04 -23.37
N GLN A 30 -13.65 10.93 -24.39
CA GLN A 30 -13.55 9.86 -25.41
C GLN A 30 -12.76 10.25 -26.68
N ASP A 31 -12.42 11.53 -26.84
CA ASP A 31 -11.56 11.99 -27.95
C ASP A 31 -10.13 11.44 -27.79
N VAL A 32 -9.82 10.44 -28.61
CA VAL A 32 -8.53 9.74 -28.64
C VAL A 32 -7.38 10.69 -28.91
N LEU A 33 -7.53 11.68 -29.78
CA LEU A 33 -6.45 12.62 -30.11
C LEU A 33 -6.15 13.52 -28.91
N LYS A 34 -7.19 14.07 -28.29
CA LYS A 34 -7.02 14.94 -27.10
C LYS A 34 -6.37 14.18 -25.94
N VAL A 35 -6.84 12.97 -25.66
CA VAL A 35 -6.27 12.12 -24.60
C VAL A 35 -4.82 11.73 -24.92
N SER A 36 -4.51 11.39 -26.18
CA SER A 36 -3.15 11.05 -26.59
C SER A 36 -2.19 12.25 -26.46
N CYS A 37 -2.59 13.45 -26.88
CA CYS A 37 -1.77 14.65 -26.68
C CYS A 37 -1.55 14.96 -25.20
N ALA A 38 -2.58 14.79 -24.36
CA ALA A 38 -2.46 14.98 -22.92
C ALA A 38 -1.48 13.96 -22.29
N LEU A 39 -1.54 12.70 -22.73
CA LEU A 39 -0.61 11.65 -22.31
C LEU A 39 0.83 11.97 -22.74
N ASP A 40 1.04 12.40 -23.99
CA ASP A 40 2.36 12.77 -24.50
C ASP A 40 2.95 13.93 -23.69
N ASN A 41 2.13 14.94 -23.37
CA ASN A 41 2.55 16.05 -22.51
C ASN A 41 2.89 15.59 -21.09
N LEU A 42 2.11 14.66 -20.53
CA LEU A 42 2.36 14.08 -19.22
C LEU A 42 3.71 13.35 -19.17
N ILE A 43 3.91 12.39 -20.07
CA ILE A 43 5.15 11.58 -20.15
C ILE A 43 6.36 12.46 -20.44
N ASN A 44 6.18 13.54 -21.20
CA ASN A 44 7.29 14.45 -21.51
C ASN A 44 7.59 15.47 -20.42
N SER A 45 6.74 15.60 -19.40
CA SER A 45 6.98 16.52 -18.29
C SER A 45 8.24 16.13 -17.51
N PRO A 46 9.08 17.10 -17.09
CA PRO A 46 10.31 16.80 -16.34
C PRO A 46 10.05 16.01 -15.06
N ILE A 47 8.92 16.27 -14.38
CA ILE A 47 8.55 15.59 -13.14
C ILE A 47 8.30 14.10 -13.40
N VAL A 48 7.45 13.77 -14.38
CA VAL A 48 7.14 12.36 -14.68
C VAL A 48 8.37 11.62 -15.20
N LYS A 49 9.17 12.23 -16.07
CA LYS A 49 10.44 11.64 -16.53
C LYS A 49 11.37 11.30 -15.37
N GLY A 50 11.57 12.24 -14.44
CA GLY A 50 12.44 12.03 -13.30
C GLY A 50 11.99 10.88 -12.40
N TRP A 51 10.67 10.68 -12.23
CA TRP A 51 10.14 9.53 -11.49
C TRP A 51 10.20 8.23 -12.27
N LEU A 52 9.97 8.26 -13.59
CA LEU A 52 10.11 7.07 -14.43
C LEU A 52 11.55 6.55 -14.37
N GLU A 53 12.55 7.41 -14.47
CA GLU A 53 13.97 7.03 -14.39
C GLU A 53 14.34 6.34 -13.07
N GLN A 54 13.67 6.69 -11.97
CA GLN A 54 13.85 6.08 -10.64
C GLN A 54 13.22 4.69 -10.53
N LEU A 55 12.30 4.32 -11.44
CA LEU A 55 11.67 3.00 -11.48
C LEU A 55 12.62 1.93 -12.07
N SER A 56 13.87 1.92 -11.59
CA SER A 56 14.99 1.13 -12.08
C SER A 56 15.75 0.35 -10.99
N GLY A 57 15.36 0.47 -9.71
CA GLY A 57 15.94 -0.26 -8.58
C GLY A 57 15.87 -1.79 -8.65
N ASP A 58 16.70 -2.47 -7.85
CA ASP A 58 16.74 -3.94 -7.75
C ASP A 58 15.53 -4.53 -6.98
N MET A 59 15.56 -5.86 -6.73
CA MET A 59 14.52 -6.58 -6.01
C MET A 59 14.95 -6.93 -4.57
N SER A 60 15.87 -6.21 -3.97
CA SER A 60 16.16 -6.34 -2.54
C SER A 60 14.98 -5.82 -1.71
N PHE A 61 14.91 -6.20 -0.43
CA PHE A 61 13.88 -5.66 0.46
C PHE A 61 13.97 -4.14 0.56
N ARG A 62 15.20 -3.59 0.71
CA ARG A 62 15.44 -2.15 0.85
C ARG A 62 15.08 -1.35 -0.41
N ALA A 63 15.37 -1.89 -1.60
CA ALA A 63 14.98 -1.26 -2.86
C ALA A 63 13.46 -1.24 -3.05
N VAL A 64 12.74 -2.14 -2.38
CA VAL A 64 11.29 -2.19 -2.48
C VAL A 64 10.62 -1.35 -1.41
N HIS A 65 11.20 -1.35 -0.23
CA HIS A 65 10.64 -0.77 0.98
C HIS A 65 11.73 0.01 1.75
N SER A 66 11.70 1.33 1.64
CA SER A 66 12.56 2.25 2.38
C SER A 66 12.12 3.71 2.19
N SER A 67 12.63 4.58 3.06
CA SER A 67 12.48 6.04 2.96
C SER A 67 13.17 6.69 1.76
N GLN A 68 13.91 5.93 0.95
CA GLN A 68 14.60 6.50 -0.21
C GLN A 68 13.61 6.80 -1.33
N PRO A 69 13.70 7.96 -2.01
CA PRO A 69 12.77 8.30 -3.10
C PRO A 69 12.73 7.26 -4.22
N ASP A 70 13.88 6.65 -4.53
CA ASP A 70 14.06 5.64 -5.58
C ASP A 70 13.61 4.23 -5.17
N SER A 71 13.09 4.06 -3.95
CA SER A 71 12.44 2.81 -3.56
C SER A 71 11.20 2.58 -4.43
N TYR A 72 10.92 1.31 -4.72
CA TYR A 72 9.75 0.93 -5.51
C TYR A 72 8.47 1.52 -4.94
N GLU A 73 8.27 1.47 -3.62
CA GLU A 73 7.03 1.96 -3.02
C GLU A 73 6.78 3.46 -3.24
N ASN A 74 7.85 4.25 -3.11
CA ASN A 74 7.77 5.69 -3.26
C ASN A 74 7.63 6.06 -4.73
N THR A 75 8.45 5.46 -5.59
CA THR A 75 8.44 5.74 -7.02
C THR A 75 7.14 5.28 -7.69
N MET A 76 6.71 4.04 -7.43
CA MET A 76 5.48 3.49 -8.01
C MET A 76 4.26 4.27 -7.53
N GLY A 77 4.16 4.52 -6.21
CA GLY A 77 3.05 5.29 -5.64
C GLY A 77 2.98 6.70 -6.24
N LYS A 78 4.13 7.36 -6.40
CA LYS A 78 4.17 8.72 -6.97
C LYS A 78 3.80 8.75 -8.45
N LEU A 79 4.28 7.79 -9.25
CA LEU A 79 3.92 7.69 -10.67
C LEU A 79 2.41 7.51 -10.85
N VAL A 80 1.76 6.69 -10.02
CA VAL A 80 0.30 6.53 -10.05
C VAL A 80 -0.42 7.83 -9.69
N GLN A 81 0.01 8.52 -8.64
CA GLN A 81 -0.56 9.83 -8.27
C GLN A 81 -0.45 10.87 -9.41
N LEU A 82 0.64 10.81 -10.18
CA LEU A 82 0.88 11.69 -11.34
C LEU A 82 0.08 11.30 -12.59
N GLY A 83 -0.62 10.16 -12.57
CA GLY A 83 -1.51 9.71 -13.65
C GLY A 83 -1.01 8.49 -14.44
N MET A 84 0.14 7.91 -14.08
CA MET A 84 0.60 6.67 -14.74
C MET A 84 -0.19 5.46 -14.24
N ARG A 85 -0.57 4.57 -15.17
CA ARG A 85 -1.34 3.36 -14.87
C ARG A 85 -1.14 2.30 -15.95
N ALA A 86 -1.62 1.10 -15.67
CA ALA A 86 -1.63 -0.02 -16.61
C ALA A 86 -2.25 0.39 -17.96
N GLY A 87 -1.65 -0.11 -19.04
CA GLY A 87 -2.01 0.19 -20.41
C GLY A 87 -1.30 1.42 -21.00
N LEU A 88 -0.53 2.16 -20.18
CA LEU A 88 0.21 3.34 -20.64
C LEU A 88 1.69 3.02 -20.86
N GLN A 89 2.20 3.28 -22.06
CA GLN A 89 3.63 3.25 -22.34
C GLN A 89 4.27 4.60 -21.94
N PRO A 90 5.52 4.64 -21.42
CA PRO A 90 6.44 3.51 -21.22
C PRO A 90 6.24 2.73 -19.91
N PHE A 91 5.27 3.11 -19.08
CA PHE A 91 5.09 2.59 -17.72
C PHE A 91 4.86 1.07 -17.68
N ASP A 92 4.10 0.52 -18.60
CA ASP A 92 3.89 -0.94 -18.75
C ASP A 92 5.21 -1.71 -18.91
N ASN A 93 6.15 -1.17 -19.70
CA ASN A 93 7.46 -1.79 -19.91
C ASN A 93 8.31 -1.73 -18.63
N MET A 94 8.28 -0.59 -17.93
CA MET A 94 9.09 -0.40 -16.72
C MET A 94 8.58 -1.23 -15.54
N THR A 95 7.27 -1.45 -15.47
CA THR A 95 6.64 -2.24 -14.42
C THR A 95 6.70 -3.76 -14.66
N LEU A 96 7.02 -4.19 -15.89
CA LEU A 96 7.05 -5.62 -16.29
C LEU A 96 7.90 -6.47 -15.35
N ARG A 97 9.08 -5.97 -14.96
CA ARG A 97 10.00 -6.69 -14.07
C ARG A 97 9.43 -6.99 -12.69
N TYR A 98 8.59 -6.12 -12.14
CA TYR A 98 7.94 -6.34 -10.84
C TYR A 98 6.81 -7.36 -10.96
N ARG A 99 6.05 -7.31 -12.06
CA ARG A 99 5.02 -8.31 -12.39
C ARG A 99 5.62 -9.70 -12.59
N ALA A 100 6.73 -9.77 -13.31
CA ALA A 100 7.51 -11.00 -13.50
C ALA A 100 8.05 -11.52 -12.15
N TRP A 101 8.70 -10.66 -11.36
CA TRP A 101 9.22 -11.04 -10.05
C TRP A 101 8.13 -11.60 -9.14
N LEU A 102 6.96 -10.95 -9.08
CA LEU A 102 5.84 -11.41 -8.25
C LEU A 102 5.35 -12.80 -8.68
N THR A 103 5.36 -13.06 -9.99
CA THR A 103 4.96 -14.35 -10.57
C THR A 103 5.95 -15.45 -10.20
N ASP A 104 7.25 -15.17 -10.35
CA ASP A 104 8.32 -16.13 -10.05
C ASP A 104 8.43 -16.42 -8.54
N ASN A 105 8.00 -15.50 -7.68
CA ASN A 105 8.14 -15.58 -6.23
C ASN A 105 6.81 -15.81 -5.49
N LEU A 106 5.76 -16.22 -6.19
CA LEU A 106 4.40 -16.38 -5.63
C LEU A 106 4.32 -17.41 -4.48
N ALA A 107 5.16 -18.44 -4.54
CA ALA A 107 5.22 -19.55 -3.59
C ALA A 107 6.57 -19.67 -2.88
N ALA A 108 7.42 -18.64 -2.95
CA ALA A 108 8.73 -18.69 -2.33
C ALA A 108 8.61 -18.80 -0.80
N ASP A 109 9.30 -19.80 -0.22
CA ASP A 109 9.36 -20.06 1.21
C ASP A 109 10.29 -19.08 1.89
N ASP A 110 9.81 -17.86 2.01
CA ASP A 110 10.57 -16.74 2.54
C ASP A 110 10.19 -16.47 3.99
N ARG A 111 11.19 -16.10 4.81
CA ARG A 111 10.98 -15.51 6.14
C ARG A 111 10.11 -14.24 6.04
N PHE A 112 9.71 -13.68 7.20
CA PHE A 112 8.84 -12.51 7.36
C PHE A 112 8.92 -11.42 6.26
N LEU A 113 10.13 -11.04 5.84
CA LEU A 113 10.35 -9.99 4.84
C LEU A 113 9.83 -10.33 3.43
N GLY A 114 9.82 -11.60 3.03
CA GLY A 114 9.37 -12.01 1.69
C GLY A 114 7.87 -11.86 1.49
N PRO A 115 7.01 -12.41 2.37
CA PRO A 115 5.57 -12.15 2.33
C PRO A 115 5.24 -10.66 2.42
N PHE A 116 5.94 -9.90 3.25
CA PHE A 116 5.71 -8.45 3.36
C PHE A 116 6.05 -7.71 2.06
N LYS A 117 7.20 -8.03 1.45
CA LYS A 117 7.60 -7.49 0.15
C LYS A 117 6.57 -7.79 -0.96
N ARG A 118 6.00 -9.00 -0.97
CA ARG A 118 4.93 -9.37 -1.93
C ARG A 118 3.65 -8.55 -1.70
N ILE A 119 3.28 -8.27 -0.45
CA ILE A 119 2.13 -7.43 -0.12
C ILE A 119 2.33 -6.03 -0.70
N ILE A 120 3.49 -5.40 -0.46
CA ILE A 120 3.81 -4.06 -0.97
C ILE A 120 3.72 -4.03 -2.51
N MET A 121 4.35 -5.00 -3.18
CA MET A 121 4.33 -5.09 -4.64
C MET A 121 2.93 -5.29 -5.21
N ALA A 122 2.17 -6.24 -4.66
CA ALA A 122 0.82 -6.49 -5.14
C ALA A 122 -0.09 -5.29 -4.89
N ALA A 123 0.05 -4.60 -3.75
CA ALA A 123 -0.74 -3.41 -3.42
C ALA A 123 -0.52 -2.29 -4.43
N LEU A 124 0.74 -1.98 -4.74
CA LEU A 124 1.06 -0.89 -5.67
C LEU A 124 0.81 -1.25 -7.14
N LEU A 125 0.96 -2.53 -7.51
CA LEU A 125 0.52 -3.00 -8.82
C LEU A 125 -1.00 -2.92 -8.96
N SER A 126 -1.76 -3.29 -7.93
CA SER A 126 -3.22 -3.12 -7.89
C SER A 126 -3.60 -1.65 -8.02
N TYR A 127 -2.97 -0.77 -7.24
CA TYR A 127 -3.19 0.67 -7.28
C TYR A 127 -2.91 1.27 -8.67
N ALA A 128 -1.94 0.71 -9.39
CA ALA A 128 -1.61 1.11 -10.75
C ALA A 128 -2.54 0.49 -11.82
N GLY A 129 -3.56 -0.28 -11.46
CA GLY A 129 -4.52 -0.90 -12.39
C GLY A 129 -4.10 -2.26 -12.95
N TYR A 130 -3.19 -2.98 -12.28
CA TYR A 130 -2.83 -4.36 -12.63
C TYR A 130 -3.56 -5.41 -11.78
N ASP A 131 -4.64 -5.04 -11.09
CA ASP A 131 -5.40 -5.92 -10.19
C ASP A 131 -6.04 -7.11 -10.91
N GLU A 132 -6.34 -6.97 -12.21
CA GLU A 132 -6.86 -8.06 -13.03
C GLU A 132 -5.83 -9.18 -13.29
N THR A 133 -4.53 -8.91 -13.16
CA THR A 133 -3.50 -9.95 -13.39
C THR A 133 -3.61 -11.08 -12.37
N THR A 134 -3.57 -12.33 -12.86
CA THR A 134 -3.76 -13.53 -12.03
C THR A 134 -2.87 -13.56 -10.80
N THR A 135 -1.60 -13.15 -10.95
CA THR A 135 -0.64 -13.14 -9.84
C THR A 135 -1.00 -12.11 -8.78
N VAL A 136 -1.29 -10.86 -9.16
CA VAL A 136 -1.68 -9.80 -8.22
C VAL A 136 -2.95 -10.23 -7.48
N ARG A 137 -3.99 -10.63 -8.22
CA ARG A 137 -5.25 -11.13 -7.65
C ARG A 137 -5.04 -12.27 -6.65
N THR A 138 -4.15 -13.22 -6.97
CA THR A 138 -3.85 -14.35 -6.08
C THR A 138 -3.22 -13.88 -4.77
N VAL A 139 -2.27 -12.93 -4.83
CA VAL A 139 -1.65 -12.37 -3.63
C VAL A 139 -2.68 -11.62 -2.79
N LEU A 140 -3.52 -10.79 -3.42
CA LEU A 140 -4.53 -10.00 -2.71
C LEU A 140 -5.61 -10.86 -2.07
N ARG A 141 -6.14 -11.88 -2.77
CA ARG A 141 -7.12 -12.81 -2.20
C ARG A 141 -6.56 -13.59 -1.01
N ARG A 142 -5.33 -14.11 -1.13
CA ARG A 142 -4.65 -14.78 -0.01
C ARG A 142 -4.45 -13.82 1.17
N ARG A 143 -4.10 -12.57 0.89
CA ARG A 143 -3.93 -11.54 1.91
C ARG A 143 -5.24 -11.23 2.62
N LEU A 144 -6.34 -11.04 1.88
CA LEU A 144 -7.69 -10.85 2.40
C LEU A 144 -8.10 -11.99 3.34
N ASP A 145 -7.88 -13.24 2.93
CA ASP A 145 -8.21 -14.42 3.76
C ASP A 145 -7.37 -14.51 5.05
N ILE A 146 -6.12 -14.04 5.03
CA ILE A 146 -5.28 -13.95 6.22
C ILE A 146 -5.84 -12.90 7.19
N LEU A 147 -6.14 -11.70 6.70
CA LEU A 147 -6.68 -10.60 7.50
C LEU A 147 -8.04 -10.95 8.08
N HIS A 148 -8.94 -11.49 7.27
CA HIS A 148 -10.27 -11.88 7.70
C HIS A 148 -10.21 -12.98 8.77
N ARG A 149 -9.31 -13.97 8.64
CA ARG A 149 -9.12 -14.97 9.71
C ARG A 149 -8.62 -14.34 11.00
N PHE A 150 -7.78 -13.32 10.96
CA PHE A 150 -7.37 -12.60 12.16
C PHE A 150 -8.57 -11.90 12.81
N VAL A 151 -9.33 -11.11 12.04
CA VAL A 151 -10.54 -10.41 12.51
C VAL A 151 -11.53 -11.37 13.18
N MET A 152 -11.72 -12.57 12.62
CA MET A 152 -12.68 -13.55 13.15
C MET A 152 -12.22 -14.31 14.39
N ASN A 153 -10.92 -14.28 14.73
CA ASN A 153 -10.36 -15.18 15.75
C ASN A 153 -9.51 -14.49 16.83
N GLU A 154 -9.21 -13.20 16.69
CA GLU A 154 -8.33 -12.46 17.58
C GLU A 154 -8.90 -11.06 17.86
N SER A 155 -8.67 -10.53 19.06
CA SER A 155 -8.93 -9.12 19.38
C SER A 155 -7.67 -8.28 19.12
N PRO A 156 -7.81 -7.03 18.60
CA PRO A 156 -6.69 -6.09 18.51
C PRO A 156 -6.00 -5.84 19.85
N LEU A 157 -6.70 -5.96 20.98
CA LEU A 157 -6.14 -5.76 22.32
C LEU A 157 -5.20 -6.89 22.76
N GLU A 158 -5.30 -8.06 22.14
CA GLU A 158 -4.55 -9.27 22.50
C GLU A 158 -3.27 -9.48 21.65
N ILE A 159 -2.88 -8.49 20.85
CA ILE A 159 -1.72 -8.60 19.94
C ILE A 159 -0.38 -8.61 20.68
N TYR A 160 -0.34 -8.14 21.93
CA TYR A 160 0.89 -7.95 22.68
C TYR A 160 1.21 -9.13 23.61
N ALA A 161 2.51 -9.37 23.79
CA ALA A 161 3.00 -10.30 24.79
C ALA A 161 2.80 -9.76 26.22
N SER A 162 2.86 -10.66 27.19
CA SER A 162 2.84 -10.34 28.62
C SER A 162 4.10 -9.58 29.06
N GLU A 163 4.01 -8.86 30.18
CA GLU A 163 5.10 -8.01 30.69
C GLU A 163 6.41 -8.79 30.95
N ASP A 164 6.32 -10.03 31.43
CA ASP A 164 7.49 -10.90 31.66
C ASP A 164 8.27 -11.23 30.38
N LYS A 165 7.60 -11.22 29.22
CA LYS A 165 8.23 -11.39 27.91
C LYS A 165 8.77 -10.06 27.38
N GLN A 166 8.10 -8.95 27.68
CA GLN A 166 8.54 -7.60 27.34
C GLN A 166 9.89 -7.29 28.00
N GLU A 167 10.11 -7.68 29.26
CA GLU A 167 11.37 -7.46 29.98
C GLU A 167 12.60 -8.13 29.32
N ARG A 168 12.38 -9.07 28.38
CA ARG A 168 13.45 -9.75 27.63
C ARG A 168 13.79 -9.10 26.29
N VAL A 169 13.07 -8.05 25.92
CA VAL A 169 13.33 -7.26 24.71
C VAL A 169 14.60 -6.42 24.94
N PRO A 170 15.57 -6.40 24.00
CA PRO A 170 16.77 -5.58 24.14
C PRO A 170 16.44 -4.09 24.30
N GLU A 171 17.32 -3.36 24.98
CA GLU A 171 17.13 -1.93 25.31
C GLU A 171 16.86 -1.07 24.06
N ASP A 172 17.53 -1.35 22.94
CA ASP A 172 17.33 -0.69 21.65
C ASP A 172 15.87 -0.75 21.13
N TYR A 173 15.08 -1.71 21.62
CA TYR A 173 13.67 -1.91 21.25
C TYR A 173 12.72 -1.72 22.43
N ALA A 174 13.18 -1.30 23.60
CA ALA A 174 12.37 -1.22 24.82
C ALA A 174 11.20 -0.22 24.69
N SER A 175 11.32 0.77 23.80
CA SER A 175 10.24 1.71 23.45
C SER A 175 9.09 1.07 22.67
N HIS A 176 9.26 -0.16 22.16
CA HIS A 176 8.27 -0.88 21.38
C HIS A 176 7.70 -2.07 22.16
N ARG A 177 6.37 -2.19 22.15
CA ARG A 177 5.70 -3.37 22.72
C ARG A 177 5.99 -4.62 21.86
N LEU A 178 6.27 -5.73 22.51
CA LEU A 178 6.52 -7.02 21.88
C LEU A 178 5.20 -7.61 21.39
N ILE A 179 5.12 -7.87 20.08
CA ILE A 179 4.00 -8.60 19.47
C ILE A 179 4.11 -10.07 19.90
N ARG A 180 2.97 -10.66 20.26
CA ARG A 180 2.87 -12.05 20.74
C ARG A 180 3.50 -13.02 19.70
N PRO A 181 4.55 -13.79 20.05
CA PRO A 181 5.26 -14.61 19.05
C PRO A 181 4.42 -15.73 18.39
N ASP A 182 3.37 -16.18 19.06
CA ASP A 182 2.43 -17.19 18.56
C ASP A 182 1.46 -16.64 17.51
N LEU A 183 1.15 -15.33 17.56
CA LEU A 183 0.26 -14.67 16.59
C LEU A 183 0.76 -14.89 15.17
N ARG A 184 2.07 -14.72 14.97
CA ARG A 184 2.71 -14.99 13.68
C ARG A 184 2.68 -16.47 13.32
N ARG A 185 2.91 -17.38 14.27
CA ARG A 185 2.90 -18.82 13.99
C ARG A 185 1.51 -19.31 13.57
N LYS A 186 0.48 -18.77 14.20
CA LYS A 186 -0.92 -19.14 13.97
C LYS A 186 -1.49 -18.50 12.70
N HIS A 187 -1.17 -17.23 12.44
CA HIS A 187 -1.85 -16.43 11.42
C HIS A 187 -0.93 -15.78 10.37
N GLY A 188 0.40 -15.92 10.48
CA GLY A 188 1.34 -15.26 9.59
C GLY A 188 1.43 -13.76 9.82
N LEU A 189 1.52 -12.96 8.75
CA LEU A 189 1.54 -11.49 8.83
C LEU A 189 0.16 -10.87 9.12
N ALA A 190 -0.61 -11.39 10.06
CA ALA A 190 -2.06 -11.21 10.07
C ALA A 190 -2.59 -9.81 10.46
N LEU A 191 -1.69 -8.91 10.90
CA LEU A 191 -2.04 -7.54 11.23
C LEU A 191 -2.24 -6.72 9.94
N PRO A 192 -3.29 -5.87 9.84
CA PRO A 192 -3.50 -4.98 8.70
C PRO A 192 -2.37 -3.97 8.51
N PHE A 193 -1.92 -3.76 7.29
CA PHE A 193 -0.96 -2.71 6.94
C PHE A 193 -1.61 -1.63 6.08
N ILE A 194 -0.99 -0.46 5.99
CA ILE A 194 -1.46 0.60 5.10
C ILE A 194 -1.56 0.13 3.63
N TYR A 195 -0.65 -0.76 3.21
CA TYR A 195 -0.69 -1.38 1.88
C TYR A 195 -1.94 -2.23 1.64
N ASP A 196 -2.54 -2.80 2.69
CA ASP A 196 -3.77 -3.57 2.55
C ASP A 196 -4.93 -2.66 2.17
N PHE A 197 -5.03 -1.47 2.76
CA PHE A 197 -6.07 -0.49 2.41
C PHE A 197 -5.87 0.05 1.00
N LEU A 198 -4.61 0.30 0.62
CA LEU A 198 -4.28 0.66 -0.75
C LEU A 198 -4.70 -0.46 -1.73
N ALA A 199 -4.38 -1.71 -1.43
CA ALA A 199 -4.68 -2.84 -2.32
C ALA A 199 -6.18 -3.14 -2.41
N LEU A 200 -6.84 -3.31 -1.26
CA LEU A 200 -8.24 -3.73 -1.18
C LEU A 200 -9.18 -2.65 -1.73
N GLY A 201 -8.86 -1.37 -1.51
CA GLY A 201 -9.60 -0.25 -2.09
C GLY A 201 -9.45 -0.09 -3.60
N ASN A 202 -8.45 -0.72 -4.22
CA ASN A 202 -8.16 -0.64 -5.65
C ASN A 202 -8.21 -2.01 -6.35
N SER A 203 -8.97 -2.96 -5.80
CA SER A 203 -9.16 -4.28 -6.43
C SER A 203 -10.64 -4.47 -6.75
N GLN A 204 -11.01 -4.25 -8.01
CA GLN A 204 -12.41 -4.33 -8.43
C GLN A 204 -12.95 -5.74 -8.24
N ASP A 205 -12.15 -6.76 -8.56
CA ASP A 205 -12.47 -8.18 -8.36
C ASP A 205 -12.88 -8.51 -6.92
N LEU A 206 -12.32 -7.83 -5.91
CA LEU A 206 -12.69 -8.03 -4.51
C LEU A 206 -13.92 -7.23 -4.09
N LEU A 207 -14.09 -6.01 -4.63
CA LEU A 207 -15.17 -5.11 -4.24
C LEU A 207 -16.50 -5.42 -4.96
N GLU A 208 -16.45 -6.04 -6.12
CA GLU A 208 -17.64 -6.45 -6.89
C GLU A 208 -18.18 -7.82 -6.47
N ASP A 209 -17.35 -8.70 -5.90
CA ASP A 209 -17.79 -9.96 -5.29
C ASP A 209 -18.37 -9.69 -3.89
N PRO A 210 -19.68 -9.91 -3.65
CA PRO A 210 -20.29 -9.62 -2.35
C PRO A 210 -19.66 -10.37 -1.18
N VAL A 211 -19.13 -11.58 -1.42
CA VAL A 211 -18.50 -12.39 -0.38
C VAL A 211 -17.13 -11.83 -0.01
N GLN A 212 -16.33 -11.41 -0.99
CA GLN A 212 -15.03 -10.80 -0.70
C GLN A 212 -15.20 -9.40 -0.11
N ARG A 213 -16.13 -8.61 -0.64
CA ARG A 213 -16.48 -7.29 -0.13
C ARG A 213 -16.86 -7.33 1.35
N ALA A 214 -17.69 -8.28 1.76
CA ALA A 214 -18.06 -8.44 3.17
C ALA A 214 -16.83 -8.67 4.08
N LYS A 215 -15.82 -9.42 3.62
CA LYS A 215 -14.56 -9.58 4.36
C LYS A 215 -13.77 -8.28 4.46
N VAL A 216 -13.72 -7.50 3.37
CA VAL A 216 -13.06 -6.20 3.34
C VAL A 216 -13.73 -5.26 4.35
N GLU A 217 -15.07 -5.18 4.34
CA GLU A 217 -15.85 -4.35 5.26
C GLU A 217 -15.58 -4.73 6.73
N GLN A 218 -15.53 -6.02 7.06
CA GLN A 218 -15.18 -6.46 8.42
C GLN A 218 -13.76 -6.08 8.86
N ILE A 219 -12.79 -6.09 7.95
CA ILE A 219 -11.42 -5.63 8.24
C ILE A 219 -11.40 -4.12 8.45
N VAL A 220 -12.13 -3.37 7.62
CA VAL A 220 -12.29 -1.92 7.78
C VAL A 220 -12.94 -1.61 9.12
N ASP A 221 -14.04 -2.28 9.48
CA ASP A 221 -14.75 -2.08 10.76
C ASP A 221 -13.82 -2.33 11.96
N MET A 222 -13.02 -3.41 11.91
CA MET A 222 -12.03 -3.68 12.96
C MET A 222 -10.99 -2.58 13.06
N VAL A 223 -10.44 -2.11 11.94
CA VAL A 223 -9.45 -1.02 11.94
C VAL A 223 -10.07 0.29 12.42
N MET A 224 -11.31 0.58 12.07
CA MET A 224 -12.03 1.79 12.48
C MET A 224 -12.50 1.74 13.94
N SER A 225 -12.41 0.58 14.60
CA SER A 225 -12.84 0.41 15.99
C SER A 225 -11.97 1.21 16.98
N GLU A 226 -12.59 1.66 18.07
CA GLU A 226 -11.87 2.32 19.17
C GLU A 226 -10.76 1.43 19.74
N GLU A 227 -11.01 0.12 19.84
CA GLU A 227 -10.02 -0.85 20.31
C GLU A 227 -8.75 -0.83 19.44
N TYR A 228 -8.90 -0.86 18.12
CA TYR A 228 -7.76 -0.80 17.22
C TYR A 228 -7.09 0.58 17.23
N GLN A 229 -7.85 1.66 17.20
CA GLN A 229 -7.29 3.02 17.19
C GLN A 229 -6.64 3.39 18.53
N SER A 230 -6.94 2.66 19.62
CA SER A 230 -6.27 2.80 20.91
C SER A 230 -4.89 2.15 20.98
N LEU A 231 -4.51 1.35 19.97
CA LEU A 231 -3.19 0.74 19.91
C LEU A 231 -2.11 1.84 19.78
N PRO A 232 -0.91 1.65 20.37
CA PRO A 232 0.23 2.53 20.12
C PRO A 232 0.47 2.74 18.61
N PRO A 233 0.99 3.90 18.16
CA PRO A 233 1.44 4.08 16.78
C PRO A 233 2.47 3.03 16.36
N GLY A 234 2.30 2.48 15.16
CA GLY A 234 2.95 1.22 14.76
C GLY A 234 2.26 0.00 15.40
N TYR A 235 2.86 -1.18 15.25
CA TYR A 235 2.44 -2.37 15.99
C TYR A 235 3.44 -2.77 17.07
N GLY A 236 4.64 -2.18 17.08
CA GLY A 236 5.71 -2.52 18.02
C GLY A 236 6.77 -3.41 17.38
N VAL A 237 7.27 -4.40 18.12
CA VAL A 237 8.42 -5.21 17.71
C VAL A 237 8.06 -6.69 17.62
N VAL A 238 8.58 -7.39 16.61
CA VAL A 238 8.46 -8.84 16.46
C VAL A 238 9.81 -9.51 16.63
N GLN A 239 9.83 -10.62 17.38
CA GLN A 239 11.01 -11.47 17.53
C GLN A 239 11.12 -12.45 16.36
N MET A 240 12.31 -12.52 15.77
CA MET A 240 12.71 -13.44 14.70
C MET A 240 13.92 -14.27 15.13
N ALA A 241 14.30 -15.25 14.32
CA ALA A 241 15.46 -16.10 14.59
C ALA A 241 16.79 -15.33 14.57
N ASP A 242 16.84 -14.24 13.80
CA ASP A 242 17.99 -13.38 13.53
C ASP A 242 17.95 -12.03 14.29
N GLY A 243 16.91 -11.77 15.10
CA GLY A 243 16.83 -10.56 15.91
C GLY A 243 15.41 -10.06 16.13
N TYR A 244 15.28 -8.75 16.29
CA TYR A 244 14.03 -8.05 16.51
C TYR A 244 13.79 -7.06 15.37
N TYR A 245 12.53 -6.91 14.96
CA TYR A 245 12.14 -6.02 13.86
C TYR A 245 10.95 -5.16 14.28
N VAL A 246 11.06 -3.85 14.06
CA VAL A 246 9.96 -2.92 14.27
C VAL A 246 8.95 -3.07 13.14
N VAL A 247 7.67 -3.13 13.49
CA VAL A 247 6.54 -3.18 12.57
C VAL A 247 5.81 -1.86 12.66
N GLY A 248 6.09 -0.92 11.75
CA GLY A 248 5.63 0.47 11.83
C GLY A 248 4.36 0.81 11.05
N TRP A 249 3.87 -0.10 10.20
CA TRP A 249 2.86 0.21 9.17
C TRP A 249 1.42 -0.06 9.61
N SER A 250 1.07 0.19 10.87
CA SER A 250 -0.31 0.08 11.33
C SER A 250 -1.19 1.17 10.72
N VAL A 251 -2.50 0.91 10.66
CA VAL A 251 -3.48 1.78 10.00
C VAL A 251 -4.15 2.65 11.04
N HIS A 252 -3.38 3.59 11.58
CA HIS A 252 -3.95 4.62 12.45
C HIS A 252 -4.57 5.71 11.61
N LEU A 253 -5.80 6.07 11.92
CA LEU A 253 -6.35 7.33 11.45
C LEU A 253 -5.55 8.40 12.16
N THR A 254 -4.92 9.30 11.40
CA THR A 254 -4.44 10.54 11.99
C THR A 254 -5.61 11.09 12.78
N GLU A 255 -5.44 11.30 14.10
CA GLU A 255 -6.40 12.06 14.87
C GLU A 255 -6.81 13.25 14.00
N LEU A 256 -8.11 13.56 13.93
CA LEU A 256 -8.54 14.94 13.71
C LEU A 256 -8.04 15.72 14.93
N SER A 257 -6.72 15.86 15.01
CA SER A 257 -5.99 16.33 16.16
C SER A 257 -6.29 17.82 16.20
N THR A 258 -7.09 18.21 17.18
CA THR A 258 -7.29 19.62 17.50
C THR A 258 -6.05 20.22 18.19
N GLU A 259 -4.97 19.45 18.33
CA GLU A 259 -3.72 19.94 18.90
C GLU A 259 -2.71 20.33 17.80
N PRO A 260 -2.27 21.60 17.77
CA PRO A 260 -1.22 22.04 16.86
C PRO A 260 0.14 21.51 17.36
N GLY A 261 0.63 20.39 16.83
CA GLY A 261 2.00 19.97 17.16
C GLY A 261 2.44 18.55 16.81
N SER A 262 1.55 17.67 16.37
CA SER A 262 1.92 16.32 15.92
C SER A 262 2.65 16.42 14.57
N LYS A 263 3.98 16.53 14.65
CA LYS A 263 4.88 16.35 13.52
C LYS A 263 4.52 15.03 12.84
N MET A 264 4.02 15.11 11.61
CA MET A 264 4.02 13.98 10.69
C MET A 264 5.40 13.34 10.78
N LEU A 265 5.44 12.06 11.16
CA LEU A 265 6.61 11.23 10.95
C LEU A 265 6.95 11.37 9.47
N SER A 266 8.01 12.11 9.17
CA SER A 266 8.62 12.13 7.85
C SER A 266 8.94 10.68 7.51
N MET A 267 8.26 10.16 6.50
CA MET A 267 8.62 8.92 5.81
C MET A 267 10.05 9.03 5.29
#